data_AF-A0A9D3MGY7-F1
#
_entry.id   AF-A0A9D3MGY7-F1
#
_cell.length_a   1.000
_cell.length_b   1.000
_cell.length_c   1.000
_cell.angle_alpha   90.00
_cell.angle_beta   90.00
_cell.angle_gamma   90.00
#
_symmetry.space_group_name_H-M   'P 1'
#
loop_
_entity.id
_entity.type
_entity.pdbx_description
1 polymer ?
#
loop_
_entity_poly.entity_id
_entity_poly.type
_entity_poly.pdbx_seq_one_letter_code
_entity_poly.pdbx_strand_id
1 'polypeptide(L)'
;MFSKPVDPRQALVRRLSVINLENFRRQYVRRRWKLSFRIVALCNHLTRMMKKDLRKQEDELRDCESDQEEEALKMRPRSRTRSMSS
;
A
#
# COMPACT_ATOMS: atom_id res chain seq x y z
N MET A 1 -3.76 -33.16 -7.52
CA MET A 1 -4.28 -33.15 -6.13
C MET A 1 -4.00 -34.50 -5.50
N PHE A 2 -3.14 -34.59 -4.48
CA PHE A 2 -2.80 -35.85 -3.79
C PHE A 2 -3.86 -36.20 -2.73
N SER A 3 -5.12 -36.43 -3.11
CA SER A 3 -6.22 -36.61 -2.14
C SER A 3 -6.44 -38.07 -1.71
N LYS A 4 -6.14 -39.06 -2.56
CA LYS A 4 -6.24 -40.49 -2.24
C LYS A 4 -5.03 -41.24 -2.81
N PRO A 5 -4.23 -41.95 -2.01
CA PRO A 5 -3.16 -42.79 -2.52
C PRO A 5 -3.77 -44.01 -3.24
N VAL A 6 -3.33 -44.26 -4.48
CA VAL A 6 -3.78 -45.40 -5.30
C VAL A 6 -3.04 -46.67 -4.90
N ASP A 7 -1.79 -46.53 -4.45
CA ASP A 7 -0.92 -47.66 -4.11
C ASP A 7 -0.24 -47.48 -2.74
N PRO A 8 0.18 -48.59 -2.08
CA PRO A 8 0.87 -48.55 -0.79
C PRO A 8 2.15 -47.71 -0.81
N ARG A 9 2.86 -47.69 -1.94
CA ARG A 9 4.05 -46.84 -2.13
C ARG A 9 3.71 -45.35 -2.04
N GLN A 10 2.61 -44.92 -2.64
CA GLN A 10 2.16 -43.53 -2.59
C GLN A 10 1.70 -43.13 -1.18
N ALA A 11 1.05 -44.05 -0.47
CA ALA A 11 0.67 -43.85 0.94
C ALA A 11 1.90 -43.68 1.83
N LEU A 12 2.94 -44.51 1.62
CA LEU A 12 4.19 -44.43 2.38
C LEU A 12 4.93 -43.11 2.11
N VAL A 13 5.08 -42.72 0.84
CA VAL A 13 5.72 -41.45 0.46
C VAL A 13 5.00 -40.27 1.10
N ARG A 14 3.66 -40.25 1.08
CA ARG A 14 2.87 -39.21 1.74
C ARG A 14 3.09 -39.20 3.26
N ARG A 15 3.15 -40.38 3.90
CA ARG A 15 3.34 -40.50 5.36
C ARG A 15 4.71 -40.02 5.80
N LEU A 16 5.74 -40.25 4.98
CA LEU A 16 7.12 -39.86 5.28
C LEU A 16 7.44 -38.42 4.86
N SER A 17 6.69 -37.85 3.92
CA SER A 17 6.86 -36.46 3.52
C SER A 17 6.50 -35.51 4.67
N VAL A 18 7.43 -34.64 5.04
CA VAL A 18 7.22 -33.60 6.05
C VAL A 18 7.11 -32.22 5.39
N ILE A 19 6.24 -31.38 5.93
CA ILE A 19 6.16 -29.97 5.53
C ILE A 19 7.19 -29.21 6.35
N ASN A 20 7.93 -28.31 5.71
CA ASN A 20 8.81 -27.40 6.42
C ASN A 20 7.98 -26.32 7.14
N LEU A 21 7.62 -26.60 8.38
CA LEU A 21 6.79 -25.72 9.22
C LEU A 21 7.48 -24.40 9.53
N GLU A 22 8.81 -24.37 9.62
CA GLU A 22 9.57 -23.15 9.89
C GLU A 22 9.41 -22.16 8.73
N ASN A 23 9.67 -22.60 7.50
CA ASN A 23 9.49 -21.78 6.31
C ASN A 23 8.03 -21.39 6.14
N PHE A 24 7.09 -22.29 6.41
CA PHE A 24 5.65 -21.99 6.32
C PHE A 24 5.25 -20.87 7.28
N ARG A 25 5.66 -20.95 8.55
CA ARG A 25 5.42 -19.90 9.56
C ARG A 25 6.08 -18.58 9.14
N ARG A 26 7.34 -18.62 8.72
CA ARG A 26 8.10 -17.44 8.28
C ARG A 26 7.41 -16.74 7.11
N GLN A 27 6.91 -17.49 6.14
CA GLN A 27 6.18 -16.93 5.00
C GLN A 27 4.80 -16.42 5.38
N TYR A 28 4.06 -17.11 6.25
CA TYR A 28 2.77 -16.65 6.75
C TYR A 28 2.90 -15.29 7.44
N VAL A 29 3.89 -15.16 8.33
CA VAL A 29 4.20 -13.90 9.00
C VAL A 29 4.49 -12.81 7.97
N ARG A 30 5.41 -13.04 7.02
CA ARG A 30 5.72 -12.05 5.96
C ARG A 30 4.51 -11.61 5.16
N ARG A 31 3.64 -12.55 4.77
CA ARG A 31 2.40 -12.24 4.03
C ARG A 31 1.45 -11.38 4.86
N ARG A 32 1.28 -11.71 6.14
CA ARG A 32 0.44 -10.96 7.08
C ARG A 32 0.97 -9.54 7.28
N TRP A 33 2.28 -9.39 7.52
CA TRP A 33 2.93 -8.08 7.61
C TRP A 33 2.79 -7.24 6.33
N LYS A 34 3.00 -7.86 5.16
CA LYS A 34 2.82 -7.17 3.87
C LYS A 34 1.40 -6.68 3.65
N LEU A 35 0.39 -7.47 4.05
CA LEU A 35 -1.01 -7.05 3.99
C LEU A 35 -1.29 -5.90 4.95
N SER A 36 -0.87 -6.01 6.22
CA SER A 36 -1.03 -4.94 7.20
C SER A 36 -0.43 -3.62 6.73
N PHE A 37 0.79 -3.66 6.18
CA PHE A 37 1.42 -2.46 5.61
C PHE A 37 0.61 -1.86 4.46
N ARG A 38 0.10 -2.69 3.54
CA ARG A 38 -0.73 -2.24 2.43
C ARG A 38 -2.03 -1.58 2.90
N ILE A 39 -2.68 -2.14 3.92
CA ILE A 39 -3.90 -1.58 4.50
C ILE A 39 -3.61 -0.19 5.08
N VAL A 40 -2.59 -0.06 5.92
CA VAL A 40 -2.22 1.23 6.54
C VAL A 40 -1.84 2.25 5.47
N ALA A 41 -1.05 1.85 4.47
CA ALA A 41 -0.69 2.72 3.35
C ALA A 41 -1.91 3.20 2.56
N LEU A 42 -2.89 2.33 2.30
CA LEU A 42 -4.13 2.68 1.63
C LEU A 42 -4.96 3.65 2.47
N CYS A 43 -5.15 3.36 3.76
CA CYS A 43 -5.86 4.27 4.67
C CYS A 43 -5.22 5.65 4.67
N ASN A 44 -3.89 5.73 4.80
CA ASN A 44 -3.16 6.98 4.76
C ASN A 44 -3.31 7.71 3.42
N HIS A 45 -3.28 6.97 2.31
CA HIS A 45 -3.49 7.54 0.98
C HIS A 45 -4.88 8.16 0.86
N LEU A 46 -5.92 7.43 1.26
CA LEU A 46 -7.31 7.89 1.23
C LEU A 46 -7.52 9.10 2.15
N THR A 47 -6.99 9.08 3.38
CA THR A 47 -7.06 10.24 4.29
C THR A 47 -6.44 11.48 3.66
N ARG A 48 -5.32 11.36 2.93
CA ARG A 48 -4.69 12.49 2.24
C ARG A 48 -5.51 12.98 1.05
N MET A 49 -6.15 12.07 0.30
CA MET A 49 -7.04 12.45 -0.80
C MET A 49 -8.25 13.22 -0.28
N MET A 50 -8.96 12.66 0.70
CA MET A 50 -10.14 13.31 1.28
C MET A 50 -9.80 14.67 1.90
N LYS A 51 -8.70 14.79 2.65
CA LYS A 51 -8.26 16.08 3.20
C LYS A 51 -7.87 17.09 2.12
N LYS A 52 -7.36 16.63 0.98
CA LYS A 52 -7.03 17.51 -0.15
C LYS A 52 -8.29 18.01 -0.85
N ASP A 53 -9.29 17.16 -0.99
CA ASP A 53 -10.57 17.55 -1.60
C ASP A 53 -11.36 18.50 -0.69
N LEU A 54 -11.35 18.28 0.63
CA LEU A 54 -11.91 19.24 1.59
C LEU A 54 -11.19 20.59 1.54
N ARG A 55 -9.85 20.61 1.49
CA ARG A 55 -9.11 21.87 1.37
C ARG A 55 -9.42 22.63 0.08
N LYS A 56 -9.58 21.92 -1.04
CA LYS A 56 -10.03 22.55 -2.29
C LYS A 56 -11.43 23.13 -2.18
N GLN A 57 -12.34 22.44 -1.49
CA GLN A 57 -13.71 22.94 -1.27
C GLN A 57 -13.71 24.15 -0.32
N GLU A 58 -12.88 24.15 0.72
CA GLU A 58 -12.68 25.32 1.59
C GLU A 58 -12.02 26.49 0.85
N ASP A 59 -11.05 26.22 -0.02
CA ASP A 59 -10.39 27.23 -0.86
C ASP A 59 -11.37 27.79 -1.91
N GLU A 60 -12.19 26.95 -2.57
CA GLU A 60 -13.27 27.39 -3.48
C GLU A 60 -14.38 28.15 -2.75
N LEU A 61 -14.76 27.74 -1.54
CA LEU A 61 -15.76 28.44 -0.72
C LEU A 61 -15.21 29.78 -0.20
N ARG A 62 -13.91 29.88 0.10
CA ARG A 62 -13.23 31.13 0.46
C ARG A 62 -13.06 32.07 -0.74
N ASP A 63 -12.90 31.53 -1.94
CA ASP A 63 -12.91 32.31 -3.19
C ASP A 63 -14.30 32.91 -3.49
N CYS A 64 -15.38 32.38 -2.91
CA CYS A 64 -16.72 32.97 -3.03
C CYS A 64 -17.01 34.13 -2.05
N GLU A 65 -16.08 34.49 -1.15
CA GLU A 65 -16.25 35.60 -0.18
C GLU A 65 -15.15 36.67 -0.23
N SER A 66 -14.31 36.70 -1.27
CA SER A 66 -13.33 37.78 -1.45
C SER A 66 -13.61 38.58 -2.70
N ASP A 67 -14.25 39.73 -2.52
CA ASP A 67 -13.94 40.93 -3.33
C ASP A 67 -12.43 41.18 -3.19
N GLN A 68 -11.64 40.67 -4.15
CA GLN A 68 -10.19 40.83 -4.16
C GLN A 68 -9.78 41.76 -5.30
N GLU A 69 -9.64 43.05 -4.97
CA GLU A 69 -8.80 43.95 -5.73
C GLU A 69 -7.32 43.48 -5.65
N GLU A 70 -6.68 43.50 -6.83
CA GLU A 70 -5.25 43.75 -7.06
C GLU A 70 -4.18 42.71 -6.63
N GLU A 71 -3.80 41.89 -7.61
CA GLU A 71 -2.43 41.67 -8.10
C GLU A 71 -1.26 41.46 -7.11
N ALA A 72 -0.78 40.22 -6.97
CA ALA A 72 0.67 39.93 -6.84
C ALA A 72 1.05 38.45 -7.07
N LEU A 73 1.70 38.21 -8.21
CA LEU A 73 2.84 37.29 -8.39
C LEU A 73 2.62 35.78 -8.22
N LYS A 74 2.40 35.12 -9.36
CA LYS A 74 2.47 33.68 -9.63
C LYS A 74 3.69 33.00 -8.99
N MET A 75 3.46 32.22 -7.93
CA MET A 75 4.41 31.25 -7.38
C MET A 75 4.76 30.16 -8.42
N ARG A 76 6.03 30.06 -8.83
CA ARG A 76 6.56 28.99 -9.69
C ARG A 76 6.74 27.67 -8.92
N PRO A 77 6.43 26.50 -9.51
CA PRO A 77 6.68 25.21 -8.86
C PRO A 77 8.18 24.85 -8.86
N ARG A 78 8.73 24.53 -7.68
CA ARG A 78 10.12 24.09 -7.48
C ARG A 78 10.28 22.63 -7.89
N SER A 79 11.05 22.35 -8.94
CA SER A 79 11.42 20.99 -9.34
C SER A 79 12.38 20.37 -8.30
N ARG A 80 12.07 19.15 -7.84
CA ARG A 80 12.96 18.34 -6.99
C ARG A 80 14.12 17.83 -7.85
N THR A 81 15.32 18.36 -7.63
CA THR A 81 16.55 17.80 -8.22
C THR A 81 16.96 16.57 -7.42
N ARG A 82 17.09 15.42 -8.09
CA ARG A 82 17.58 14.15 -7.50
C ARG A 82 19.05 14.03 -7.85
N SER A 83 19.93 14.29 -6.90
CA SER A 83 21.37 14.03 -7.06
C SER A 83 21.61 12.52 -7.05
N MET A 84 22.26 12.03 -8.11
CA MET A 84 22.91 10.72 -8.15
C MET A 84 24.37 10.98 -7.82
N SER A 85 24.86 10.42 -6.72
CA SER A 85 26.30 10.33 -6.43
C SER A 85 26.85 9.07 -7.09
N SER A 86 27.95 9.25 -7.82
CA SER A 86 28.82 8.19 -8.34
C SER A 86 29.63 7.52 -7.25
#